data_AF-A0A7W5KY20-F1
#
_entry.id   AF-A0A7W5KY20-F1
#
_cell.length_a   1.000
_cell.length_b   1.000
_cell.length_c   1.000
_cell.angle_alpha   90.00
_cell.angle_beta   90.00
_cell.angle_gamma   90.00
#
_symmetry.space_group_name_H-M   'P 1'
#
loop_
_entity.id
_entity.type
_entity.pdbx_description
1 polymer ?
#
loop_
_entity_poly.entity_id
_entity_poly.type
_entity_poly.pdbx_seq_one_letter_code
_entity_poly.pdbx_strand_id
1 'polypeptide(L)'
;MAQFSGGEEMVSGESGSTYLSAIETAETYFPEQKRLVQRLFYANEAFHSMCEDLAAAAQALAHVERLPETVREARRLEYAGLVDALLKEMGEAIAQSKIVVLRRSTQTGPKPL
;
A
#
# COMPACT_ATOMS: atom_id res chain seq x y z
N MET A 1 25.62 -1.95 43.92
CA MET A 1 24.73 -3.04 43.45
C MET A 1 23.39 -2.40 43.14
N ALA A 2 22.79 -2.41 41.96
CA ALA A 2 23.22 -2.68 40.59
C ALA A 2 22.34 -1.76 39.70
N GLN A 3 22.92 -1.24 38.61
CA GLN A 3 22.20 -0.49 37.58
C GLN A 3 21.27 -1.45 36.81
N PHE A 4 20.04 -1.03 36.51
CA PHE A 4 19.25 -1.63 35.43
C PHE A 4 19.13 -0.59 34.31
N SER A 5 20.04 -0.73 33.35
CA SER A 5 19.84 -0.27 31.99
C SER A 5 18.74 -1.10 31.34
N GLY A 6 17.79 -0.44 30.70
CA GLY A 6 16.86 -1.05 29.74
C GLY A 6 16.76 -0.09 28.57
N GLY A 7 17.63 -0.27 27.57
CA GLY A 7 17.49 0.38 26.28
C GLY A 7 16.49 -0.42 25.46
N GLU A 8 15.38 0.20 25.09
CA GLU A 8 14.49 -0.32 24.05
C GLU A 8 15.07 0.06 22.68
N GLU A 9 16.00 -0.79 22.25
CA GLU A 9 15.95 -1.48 20.97
C GLU A 9 15.27 -0.75 19.80
N MET A 10 16.08 0.03 19.10
CA MET A 10 16.04 0.31 17.67
C MET A 10 15.42 -0.79 16.77
N VAL A 11 14.13 -0.67 16.46
CA VAL A 11 13.48 -1.38 15.33
C VAL A 11 13.82 -0.68 14.00
N SER A 12 15.10 -0.70 13.61
CA SER A 12 15.52 -0.18 12.30
C SER A 12 15.53 -1.26 11.20
N GLY A 13 15.12 -2.49 11.51
CA GLY A 13 15.20 -3.66 10.62
C GLY A 13 13.87 -4.18 10.06
N GLU A 14 12.73 -3.95 10.72
CA GLU A 14 11.41 -4.39 10.22
C GLU A 14 10.88 -3.49 9.10
N SER A 15 11.14 -2.19 9.18
CA SER A 15 10.61 -1.22 8.22
C SER A 15 11.00 -1.57 6.79
N GLY A 16 12.24 -2.00 6.53
CA GLY A 16 12.68 -2.34 5.17
C GLY A 16 11.96 -3.57 4.59
N SER A 17 11.65 -4.58 5.42
CA SER A 17 10.96 -5.80 4.98
C SER A 17 9.48 -5.55 4.75
N THR A 18 8.82 -4.83 5.65
CA THR A 18 7.40 -4.46 5.50
C THR A 18 7.20 -3.52 4.31
N TYR A 19 8.14 -2.60 4.09
CA TYR A 19 8.15 -1.67 2.97
C TYR A 19 8.25 -2.37 1.61
N LEU A 20 9.15 -3.36 1.48
CA LEU A 20 9.24 -4.18 0.27
C LEU A 20 8.01 -5.08 0.10
N SER A 21 7.47 -5.63 1.19
CA SER A 21 6.22 -6.40 1.16
C SER A 21 5.02 -5.56 0.69
N ALA A 22 4.97 -4.28 1.07
CA ALA A 22 3.89 -3.36 0.70
C ALA A 22 3.86 -3.10 -0.81
N ILE A 23 5.00 -2.76 -1.41
CA ILE A 23 5.09 -2.50 -2.85
C ILE A 23 4.89 -3.78 -3.67
N GLU A 24 5.45 -4.92 -3.24
CA GLU A 24 5.28 -6.21 -3.91
C GLU A 24 3.82 -6.65 -3.93
N THR A 25 3.12 -6.50 -2.79
CA THR A 25 1.69 -6.81 -2.69
C THR A 25 0.88 -5.94 -3.66
N ALA A 26 1.08 -4.62 -3.64
CA ALA A 26 0.40 -3.72 -4.55
C ALA A 26 0.66 -4.06 -6.03
N GLU A 27 1.89 -4.45 -6.37
CA GLU A 27 2.23 -4.87 -7.73
C GLU A 27 1.53 -6.15 -8.19
N THR A 28 1.18 -7.07 -7.27
CA THR A 28 0.38 -8.26 -7.58
C THR A 28 -1.04 -7.88 -8.01
N TYR A 29 -1.62 -6.86 -7.38
CA TYR A 29 -2.98 -6.39 -7.71
C TYR A 29 -3.01 -5.46 -8.92
N PHE A 30 -1.89 -4.78 -9.24
CA PHE A 30 -1.79 -3.84 -10.35
C PHE A 30 -0.65 -4.20 -11.35
N PRO A 31 -0.66 -5.39 -11.96
CA PRO A 31 0.47 -5.88 -12.78
C PRO A 31 0.76 -5.00 -14.01
N GLU A 32 -0.29 -4.48 -14.66
CA GLU A 32 -0.14 -3.60 -15.83
C GLU A 32 0.42 -2.20 -15.48
N GLN A 33 0.45 -1.86 -14.19
CA GLN A 33 0.71 -0.51 -13.70
C GLN A 33 1.87 -0.46 -12.70
N LYS A 34 2.66 -1.54 -12.58
CA LYS A 34 3.79 -1.69 -11.64
C LYS A 34 4.69 -0.46 -11.58
N ARG A 35 5.15 0.05 -12.73
CA ARG A 35 6.03 1.23 -12.78
C ARG A 35 5.39 2.49 -12.18
N LEU A 36 4.08 2.65 -12.33
CA LEU A 36 3.35 3.78 -11.78
C LEU A 36 3.07 3.61 -10.29
N VAL A 37 2.73 2.38 -9.87
CA VAL A 37 2.62 2.00 -8.45
C VAL A 37 3.93 2.27 -7.74
N GLN A 38 5.06 1.82 -8.28
CA GLN A 38 6.38 2.08 -7.71
C GLN A 38 6.65 3.58 -7.58
N ARG A 39 6.39 4.35 -8.64
CA ARG A 39 6.60 5.80 -8.61
C ARG A 39 5.75 6.48 -7.53
N LEU A 40 4.47 6.12 -7.43
CA LEU A 40 3.57 6.69 -6.44
C LEU A 40 3.97 6.30 -5.02
N PHE A 41 4.38 5.05 -4.83
CA PHE A 41 4.86 4.55 -3.54
C PHE A 41 6.06 5.35 -3.01
N TYR A 42 7.03 5.69 -3.86
CA TYR A 42 8.18 6.51 -3.43
C TYR A 42 7.90 8.02 -3.39
N ALA A 43 6.85 8.51 -4.05
CA ALA A 43 6.62 9.95 -4.25
C ALA A 43 5.40 10.50 -3.49
N ASN A 44 4.53 9.65 -2.97
CA ASN A 44 3.30 10.03 -2.30
C ASN A 44 3.11 9.20 -1.02
N GLU A 45 3.29 9.85 0.13
CA GLU A 45 3.18 9.24 1.45
C GLU A 45 1.80 8.64 1.73
N ALA A 46 0.72 9.27 1.25
CA ALA A 46 -0.63 8.70 1.38
C ALA A 46 -0.78 7.41 0.56
N PHE A 47 -0.17 7.36 -0.63
CA PHE A 47 -0.15 6.14 -1.44
C PHE A 47 0.74 5.05 -0.83
N HIS A 48 1.85 5.44 -0.22
CA HIS A 48 2.70 4.55 0.56
C HIS A 48 1.92 3.88 1.70
N SER A 49 1.22 4.67 2.53
CA SER A 49 0.39 4.15 3.63
C SER A 49 -0.69 3.19 3.12
N MET A 50 -1.36 3.51 2.00
CA MET A 50 -2.35 2.58 1.41
C MET A 50 -1.74 1.24 1.00
N CYS A 51 -0.49 1.22 0.49
CA CYS A 51 0.20 -0.04 0.18
C CYS A 51 0.53 -0.85 1.44
N GLU A 52 0.91 -0.19 2.54
CA GLU A 52 1.16 -0.86 3.83
C GLU A 52 -0.12 -1.48 4.38
N ASP A 53 -1.23 -0.72 4.35
CA ASP A 53 -2.55 -1.19 4.78
C ASP A 53 -3.03 -2.37 3.92
N LEU A 54 -2.80 -2.33 2.61
CA LEU A 54 -3.14 -3.42 1.70
C LEU A 54 -2.35 -4.70 2.03
N ALA A 55 -1.04 -4.57 2.28
CA ALA A 55 -0.22 -5.72 2.66
C ALA A 55 -0.66 -6.33 4.00
N ALA A 56 -0.96 -5.48 4.99
CA ALA A 56 -1.48 -5.95 6.28
C ALA A 56 -2.83 -6.66 6.13
N ALA A 57 -3.76 -6.11 5.35
CA ALA A 57 -5.07 -6.70 5.11
C ALA A 57 -4.98 -8.02 4.32
N ALA A 58 -4.13 -8.08 3.29
CA ALA A 58 -3.89 -9.30 2.51
C ALA A 58 -3.24 -10.40 3.37
N GLN A 59 -2.28 -10.04 4.22
CA GLN A 59 -1.67 -10.97 5.16
C GLN A 59 -2.69 -11.49 6.16
N ALA A 60 -3.52 -10.62 6.74
CA ALA A 60 -4.59 -11.01 7.66
C ALA A 60 -5.56 -11.99 6.99
N LEU A 61 -5.97 -11.73 5.75
CA LEU A 61 -6.83 -12.63 4.97
C LEU A 61 -6.19 -14.01 4.76
N ALA A 62 -4.90 -14.07 4.45
CA ALA A 62 -4.16 -15.34 4.34
C ALA A 62 -4.07 -16.09 5.68
N HIS A 63 -4.06 -15.37 6.81
CA HIS A 63 -4.06 -15.97 8.15
C HIS A 63 -5.45 -16.46 8.55
N VAL A 64 -6.52 -15.81 8.07
CA VAL A 64 -7.91 -16.25 8.31
C VAL A 64 -8.15 -17.66 7.80
N GLU A 65 -7.52 -18.07 6.70
CA GLU A 65 -7.65 -19.44 6.18
C GLU A 65 -7.19 -20.51 7.18
N ARG A 66 -6.40 -20.14 8.20
CA ARG A 66 -5.94 -21.05 9.26
C ARG A 66 -6.83 -21.06 10.51
N LEU A 67 -7.85 -20.19 10.58
CA LEU A 67 -8.75 -20.10 11.72
C LEU A 67 -9.78 -21.24 11.75
N PRO A 68 -10.47 -21.46 12.88
CA PRO A 68 -11.62 -22.36 12.94
C PRO A 68 -12.74 -21.93 12.00
N GLU A 69 -13.42 -22.90 11.38
CA GLU A 69 -14.46 -22.65 10.36
C GLU A 69 -15.58 -21.73 10.85
N THR A 70 -15.90 -21.81 12.15
CA THR A 70 -16.94 -21.01 12.81
C THR A 70 -16.68 -19.50 12.79
N VAL A 71 -15.42 -19.07 12.69
CA VAL A 71 -15.02 -17.65 12.62
C VAL A 71 -14.36 -17.29 11.29
N ARG A 72 -13.96 -18.30 10.50
CA ARG A 72 -13.26 -18.15 9.22
C ARG A 72 -14.07 -17.30 8.26
N GLU A 73 -15.34 -17.63 8.05
CA GLU A 73 -16.15 -16.97 7.03
C GLU A 73 -16.42 -15.50 7.35
N ALA A 74 -16.76 -15.21 8.62
CA ALA A 74 -17.00 -13.85 9.08
C ALA A 74 -15.75 -12.96 8.94
N ARG A 75 -14.59 -13.47 9.37
CA ARG A 75 -13.33 -12.73 9.24
C ARG A 75 -12.86 -12.62 7.80
N ARG A 76 -13.09 -13.65 6.99
CA ARG A 76 -12.74 -13.63 5.56
C ARG A 76 -13.49 -12.52 4.85
N LEU A 77 -14.80 -12.40 5.10
CA LEU A 77 -15.63 -11.36 4.50
C LEU A 77 -15.18 -9.96 4.93
N GLU A 78 -14.85 -9.77 6.21
CA GLU A 78 -14.37 -8.51 6.76
C GLU A 78 -13.06 -8.05 6.09
N TYR A 79 -12.02 -8.90 6.08
CA TYR A 79 -10.74 -8.54 5.47
C TYR A 79 -10.82 -8.46 3.94
N ALA A 80 -11.63 -9.29 3.29
CA ALA A 80 -11.87 -9.18 1.85
C ALA A 80 -12.52 -7.83 1.49
N GLY A 81 -13.45 -7.33 2.30
CA GLY A 81 -14.05 -6.02 2.14
C GLY A 81 -13.04 -4.87 2.31
N LEU A 82 -12.12 -4.99 3.28
CA LEU A 82 -11.03 -4.03 3.46
C LEU A 82 -10.08 -4.01 2.26
N VAL A 83 -9.68 -5.17 1.76
CA VAL A 83 -8.84 -5.29 0.55
C VAL A 83 -9.54 -4.65 -0.65
N ASP A 84 -10.83 -4.92 -0.87
CA ASP A 84 -11.59 -4.34 -1.99
C ASP A 84 -11.67 -2.81 -1.91
N ALA A 85 -11.95 -2.27 -0.72
CA ALA A 85 -11.99 -0.83 -0.49
C ALA A 85 -10.63 -0.16 -0.78
N LEU A 86 -9.53 -0.73 -0.27
CA LEU A 86 -8.18 -0.24 -0.51
C LEU A 86 -7.82 -0.28 -2.00
N LEU A 87 -8.13 -1.38 -2.69
CA LEU A 87 -7.85 -1.50 -4.13
C LEU A 87 -8.60 -0.45 -4.94
N LYS A 88 -9.82 -0.11 -4.54
CA LYS A 88 -10.58 0.96 -5.18
C LYS A 88 -9.92 2.33 -4.97
N GLU A 89 -9.55 2.68 -3.74
CA GLU A 89 -8.89 3.95 -3.43
C GLU A 89 -7.54 4.09 -4.13
N MET A 90 -6.73 3.01 -4.14
CA MET A 90 -5.47 2.97 -4.87
C MET A 90 -5.68 3.11 -6.38
N GLY A 91 -6.71 2.46 -6.94
CA GLY A 91 -7.07 2.58 -8.35
C GLY A 91 -7.44 4.02 -8.74
N GLU A 92 -8.18 4.72 -7.88
CA GLU A 92 -8.52 6.13 -8.05
C GLU A 92 -7.28 7.02 -7.98
N ALA A 93 -6.40 6.82 -7.00
CA ALA A 93 -5.14 7.55 -6.89
C ALA A 93 -4.23 7.37 -8.12
N ILE A 94 -4.16 6.14 -8.64
CA ILE A 94 -3.43 5.82 -9.88
C ILE A 94 -4.04 6.55 -11.07
N ALA A 95 -5.37 6.55 -11.21
CA ALA A 95 -6.07 7.23 -12.30
C ALA A 95 -5.87 8.76 -12.24
N GLN A 96 -5.96 9.35 -11.05
CA GLN A 96 -5.72 10.78 -10.83
C GLN A 96 -4.28 11.18 -11.17
N SER A 97 -3.30 10.35 -10.82
CA SER A 97 -1.89 10.59 -11.18
C SER A 97 -1.68 10.67 -12.69
N LYS A 98 -2.31 9.76 -13.45
CA LYS A 98 -2.28 9.78 -14.93
C LYS A 98 -2.89 11.07 -15.48
N ILE A 99 -3.99 11.55 -14.91
CA ILE A 99 -4.65 12.81 -15.32
C ILE A 99 -3.72 14.02 -15.09
N VAL A 100 -3.04 14.10 -13.95
CA VAL A 100 -2.10 15.19 -13.66
C VAL A 100 -0.92 15.17 -14.64
N VAL A 101 -0.39 14.00 -14.97
CA VAL A 101 0.67 13.86 -15.98
C VAL A 101 0.18 14.33 -17.36
N LEU A 102 -1.00 13.90 -17.79
CA LEU A 102 -1.57 14.32 -19.09
C LEU A 102 -1.82 15.83 -19.18
N ARG A 103 -2.30 16.46 -18.10
CA ARG A 103 -2.51 17.92 -18.06
C ARG A 103 -1.22 18.72 -18.11
N ARG A 104 -0.12 18.20 -17.56
CA ARG A 104 1.18 18.87 -17.64
C ARG A 104 1.72 18.89 -19.07
N SER A 105 1.40 17.86 -19.87
CA SER A 105 1.81 17.75 -21.27
C SER A 105 1.11 18.74 -22.22
N THR A 106 -0.08 19.24 -21.85
CA THR A 106 -0.89 20.11 -22.72
C THR A 106 -0.73 21.60 -22.43
N GLN A 107 0.15 21.99 -21.50
CA GLN A 107 0.44 23.37 -21.14
C GLN A 107 1.83 23.81 -21.60
N THR A 108 2.14 23.62 -22.88
CA THR A 108 3.25 24.31 -23.57
C THR A 108 2.75 24.74 -24.95
N GLY A 109 2.00 25.83 -24.98
CA GLY A 109 1.72 26.60 -26.20
C GLY A 109 2.08 28.05 -25.93
N PRO A 110 3.00 28.68 -26.69
CA PRO A 110 3.36 30.07 -26.47
C PRO A 110 2.15 30.97 -26.75
N LYS A 111 1.92 31.95 -25.87
CA LYS A 111 0.88 32.95 -26.01
C LYS A 111 1.27 33.92 -27.13
N PRO A 112 0.50 34.05 -28.23
CA PRO A 112 0.80 35.07 -29.23
C PRO A 112 0.46 36.44 -28.63
N LEU A 113 1.44 37.36 -28.72
CA LEU A 113 1.27 38.81 -28.59
C LEU A 113 0.80 39.38 -29.93
#